data_AF-A0A938E588-F1
#
_entry.id   AF-A0A938E588-F1
#
_cell.length_a   1.000
_cell.length_b   1.000
_cell.length_c   1.000
_cell.angle_alpha   90.00
_cell.angle_beta   90.00
_cell.angle_gamma   90.00
#
_symmetry.space_group_name_H-M   'P 1'
#
loop_
_entity.id
_entity.type
_entity.pdbx_description
1 polymer ?
#
loop_
_entity_poly.entity_id
_entity_poly.type
_entity_poly.pdbx_seq_one_letter_code
_entity_poly.pdbx_strand_id
1 'polypeptide(L)'
;MCRFRVRVPGGVLSQPAALPPPLPPPSGRLLAASTREGYGVPQEPAVRTLSELNAPCSGVFRAEHATARGVTSKQLARLSAQGVVERVHPSTYRMTAVAPSGTQRLRAALLWAGRRAATAGRSATSRYRLEGVHARQPEIVLPDDVRNRTSGIIVSHADPACQMFRTVGEPRPRASRRRCYGSRAFSTKNPSRSRARTPADASSPRYQHCARPLGASVGLAGRAWRGSAH
;
A
#
# COMPACT_ATOMS: atom_id res chain seq x y z
N MET A 1 -6.67 28.58 30.53
CA MET A 1 -5.98 29.28 29.43
C MET A 1 -4.50 29.35 29.75
N CYS A 2 -3.66 28.53 29.10
CA CYS A 2 -2.21 28.48 29.39
C CYS A 2 -1.45 29.31 28.35
N ARG A 3 -0.73 30.34 28.83
CA ARG A 3 0.17 31.18 28.01
C ARG A 3 1.53 30.51 27.90
N PHE A 4 1.92 30.09 26.70
CA PHE A 4 3.28 29.63 26.39
C PHE A 4 4.18 30.84 26.13
N ARG A 5 5.23 31.01 26.94
CA ARG A 5 6.36 31.92 26.65
C ARG A 5 7.38 31.15 25.81
N VAL A 6 7.61 31.61 24.58
CA VAL A 6 8.70 31.12 23.73
C VAL A 6 9.95 31.92 24.06
N ARG A 7 10.98 31.24 24.56
CA ARG A 7 12.32 31.79 24.78
C ARG A 7 13.12 31.62 23.49
N VAL A 8 13.48 32.73 22.84
CA VAL A 8 14.35 32.75 21.66
C VAL A 8 15.80 32.74 22.14
N PRO A 9 16.61 31.70 21.89
CA PRO A 9 18.03 31.73 22.21
C PRO A 9 18.78 32.65 21.23
N GLY A 10 19.64 33.50 21.79
CA GLY A 10 20.45 34.48 21.05
C GLY A 10 21.44 33.81 20.09
N GLY A 11 21.45 34.31 18.86
CA GLY A 11 22.37 33.87 17.81
C GLY A 11 23.79 34.38 18.08
N VAL A 12 24.74 33.46 18.08
CA VAL A 12 26.17 33.75 17.99
C VAL A 12 26.46 34.06 16.53
N LEU A 13 26.98 35.25 16.24
CA LEU A 13 27.43 35.65 14.91
C LEU A 13 28.68 34.84 14.54
N SER A 14 28.49 33.74 13.83
CA SER A 14 29.59 32.95 13.28
C SER A 14 30.31 33.72 12.18
N GLN A 15 31.60 33.87 12.39
CA GLN A 15 32.59 34.44 11.49
C GLN A 15 32.59 33.71 10.13
N PRO A 16 32.60 34.41 8.97
CA PRO A 16 32.70 33.76 7.68
C PRO A 16 34.09 33.14 7.52
N ALA A 17 34.14 31.81 7.43
CA ALA A 17 35.36 31.08 7.14
C ALA A 17 35.91 31.50 5.77
N ALA A 18 37.20 31.82 5.73
CA ALA A 18 37.94 32.17 4.52
C ALA A 18 37.77 31.08 3.45
N LEU A 19 37.45 31.51 2.23
CA LEU A 19 37.30 30.64 1.08
C LEU A 19 38.62 29.92 0.77
N PRO A 20 38.61 28.59 0.56
CA PRO A 20 39.80 27.87 0.13
C PRO A 20 40.22 28.31 -1.28
N PRO A 21 41.53 28.27 -1.60
CA PRO A 21 42.05 28.66 -2.90
C PRO A 21 41.46 27.77 -4.03
N PRO A 22 41.30 28.32 -5.24
CA PRO A 22 40.79 27.58 -6.39
C PRO A 22 41.72 26.41 -6.73
N LEU A 23 41.13 25.22 -6.83
CA LEU A 23 41.84 24.01 -7.23
C LEU A 23 42.32 24.12 -8.70
N PRO A 24 43.51 23.56 -9.02
CA PRO A 24 44.01 23.53 -10.39
C PRO A 24 43.08 22.72 -11.31
N PRO A 25 42.96 23.10 -12.59
CA PRO A 25 42.15 22.37 -13.55
C PRO A 25 42.72 20.96 -13.74
N PRO A 26 41.89 19.90 -13.74
CA PRO A 26 42.35 18.55 -13.98
C PRO A 26 42.82 18.42 -15.43
N SER A 27 44.12 18.14 -15.61
CA SER A 27 44.73 17.82 -16.90
C SER A 27 44.00 16.64 -17.54
N GLY A 28 43.42 16.91 -18.71
CA GLY A 28 42.46 16.07 -19.41
C GLY A 28 42.95 14.65 -19.66
N ARG A 29 42.36 13.71 -18.93
CA ARG A 29 42.23 12.33 -19.40
C ARG A 29 40.83 12.22 -19.99
N LEU A 30 40.74 12.31 -21.31
CA LEU A 30 39.55 11.98 -22.09
C LEU A 30 39.28 10.48 -21.94
N LEU A 31 38.74 10.10 -20.79
CA LEU A 31 38.07 8.82 -20.64
C LEU A 31 36.87 8.90 -21.57
N ALA A 32 36.87 8.05 -22.60
CA ALA A 32 35.75 7.82 -23.48
C ALA A 32 34.47 7.84 -22.65
N ALA A 33 33.70 8.92 -22.81
CA ALA A 33 32.39 9.02 -22.23
C ALA A 33 31.59 7.90 -22.87
N SER A 34 31.54 6.75 -22.20
CA SER A 34 30.58 5.72 -22.54
C SER A 34 29.25 6.41 -22.35
N THR A 35 28.66 6.86 -23.46
CA THR A 35 27.23 7.04 -23.59
C THR A 35 26.64 5.66 -23.39
N ARG A 36 26.63 5.19 -22.14
CA ARG A 36 25.54 4.41 -21.63
C ARG A 36 24.36 5.38 -21.66
N GLU A 37 23.83 5.57 -22.86
CA GLU A 37 22.40 5.70 -23.14
C GLU A 37 21.72 4.46 -22.54
N GLY A 38 21.84 4.30 -21.23
CA GLY A 38 20.94 3.50 -20.46
C GLY A 38 19.65 4.28 -20.53
N TYR A 39 18.82 3.94 -21.51
CA TYR A 39 17.40 4.28 -21.59
C TYR A 39 16.86 4.45 -20.19
N GLY A 40 16.84 5.70 -19.73
CA GLY A 40 16.25 6.06 -18.46
C GLY A 40 14.78 5.85 -18.67
N VAL A 41 14.29 4.65 -18.34
CA VAL A 41 12.85 4.35 -18.40
C VAL A 41 12.16 5.54 -17.75
N PRO A 42 11.29 6.26 -18.49
CA PRO A 42 10.75 7.52 -17.99
C PRO A 42 10.18 7.28 -16.59
N GLN A 43 10.45 8.16 -15.63
CA GLN A 43 9.96 7.97 -14.26
C GLN A 43 8.44 8.15 -14.16
N GLU A 44 7.88 8.90 -15.10
CA GLU A 44 6.47 9.25 -15.20
C GLU A 44 5.51 8.04 -15.20
N PRO A 45 5.74 6.95 -15.98
CA PRO A 45 4.91 5.75 -15.90
C PRO A 45 4.92 5.09 -14.52
N ALA A 46 6.05 5.10 -13.79
CA ALA A 46 6.13 4.47 -12.48
C ALA A 46 5.32 5.28 -11.43
N VAL A 47 5.48 6.60 -11.40
CA VAL A 47 4.74 7.46 -10.46
C VAL A 47 3.25 7.42 -10.74
N ARG A 48 2.84 7.45 -12.02
CA ARG A 48 1.44 7.29 -12.43
C ARG A 48 0.87 5.94 -11.97
N THR A 49 1.58 4.85 -12.25
CA THR A 49 1.17 3.49 -11.85
C THR A 49 0.99 3.36 -10.35
N LEU A 50 1.93 3.93 -9.57
CA LEU A 50 1.84 3.96 -8.11
C LEU A 50 0.68 4.84 -7.64
N SER A 51 0.43 5.99 -8.26
CA SER A 51 -0.70 6.87 -7.92
C SER A 51 -2.04 6.15 -8.14
N GLU A 52 -2.20 5.47 -9.28
CA GLU A 52 -3.38 4.65 -9.59
C GLU A 52 -3.55 3.47 -8.63
N LEU A 53 -2.44 2.86 -8.17
CA LEU A 53 -2.46 1.78 -7.19
C LEU A 53 -2.84 2.28 -5.79
N ASN A 54 -2.47 3.52 -5.46
CA ASN A 54 -2.63 4.11 -4.14
C ASN A 54 -3.99 4.74 -3.89
N ALA A 55 -4.69 5.18 -4.93
CA ALA A 55 -6.03 5.78 -4.82
C ALA A 55 -6.99 4.94 -3.94
N PRO A 56 -7.10 3.60 -4.09
CA PRO A 56 -7.93 2.78 -3.21
C PRO A 56 -7.29 2.41 -1.87
N CYS A 57 -5.96 2.47 -1.75
CA CYS A 57 -5.23 1.92 -0.59
C CYS A 57 -4.77 2.97 0.43
N SER A 58 -5.37 4.17 0.41
CA SER A 58 -4.99 5.27 1.30
C SER A 58 -3.50 5.66 1.19
N GLY A 59 -2.86 5.43 0.04
CA GLY A 59 -1.45 5.76 -0.14
C GLY A 59 -0.43 4.75 0.39
N VAL A 60 -0.84 3.52 0.74
CA VAL A 60 0.07 2.45 1.22
C VAL A 60 -0.04 1.20 0.34
N PHE A 61 1.10 0.60 0.01
CA PHE A 61 1.14 -0.57 -0.87
C PHE A 61 2.31 -1.52 -0.59
N ARG A 62 2.20 -2.76 -1.06
CA ARG A 62 3.29 -3.74 -1.02
C ARG A 62 4.11 -3.70 -2.29
N ALA A 63 5.41 -4.00 -2.17
CA ALA A 63 6.33 -4.13 -3.29
C ALA A 63 5.78 -5.08 -4.36
N GLU A 64 5.22 -6.23 -3.95
CA GLU A 64 4.64 -7.23 -4.84
C GLU A 64 3.52 -6.65 -5.73
N HIS A 65 2.68 -5.76 -5.21
CA HIS A 65 1.61 -5.14 -5.99
C HIS A 65 2.15 -4.14 -7.01
N ALA A 66 3.24 -3.44 -6.68
CA ALA A 66 3.91 -2.53 -7.60
C ALA A 66 4.62 -3.32 -8.72
N THR A 67 5.32 -4.40 -8.37
CA THR A 67 5.96 -5.31 -9.33
C THR A 67 4.95 -5.95 -10.26
N ALA A 68 3.78 -6.35 -9.76
CA ALA A 68 2.68 -6.87 -10.57
C ALA A 68 2.14 -5.86 -11.60
N ARG A 69 2.41 -4.56 -11.42
CA ARG A 69 2.09 -3.49 -12.38
C ARG A 69 3.30 -2.98 -13.16
N GLY A 70 4.40 -3.73 -13.18
CA GLY A 70 5.60 -3.40 -13.94
C GLY A 70 6.55 -2.41 -13.25
N VAL A 71 6.30 -2.03 -12.00
CA VAL A 71 7.23 -1.19 -11.24
C VAL A 71 8.30 -2.07 -10.59
N THR A 72 9.53 -2.00 -11.09
CA THR A 72 10.64 -2.81 -10.62
C THR A 72 11.15 -2.40 -9.23
N SER A 73 11.79 -3.33 -8.51
CA SER A 73 12.43 -3.03 -7.22
C SER A 73 13.47 -1.92 -7.31
N LYS A 74 14.19 -1.81 -8.43
CA LYS A 74 15.17 -0.73 -8.68
C LYS A 74 14.49 0.63 -8.81
N GLN A 75 13.33 0.69 -9.48
CA GLN A 75 12.53 1.92 -9.54
C GLN A 75 11.98 2.29 -8.16
N LEU A 76 11.51 1.33 -7.35
CA LEU A 76 11.07 1.60 -5.98
C LEU A 76 12.21 2.14 -5.11
N ALA A 77 13.40 1.55 -5.19
CA ALA A 77 14.57 2.03 -4.46
C ALA A 77 14.95 3.47 -4.86
N ARG A 78 14.94 3.77 -6.17
CA ARG A 78 15.20 5.12 -6.69
C ARG A 78 14.14 6.13 -6.21
N LEU A 79 12.85 5.79 -6.31
CA LEU A 79 11.76 6.64 -5.83
C LEU A 79 11.83 6.85 -4.31
N SER A 80 12.28 5.84 -3.57
CA SER A 80 12.53 5.96 -2.13
C SER A 80 13.68 6.91 -1.82
N ALA A 81 14.79 6.83 -2.57
CA ALA A 81 15.92 7.74 -2.42
C ALA A 81 15.55 9.19 -2.78
N GLN A 82 14.62 9.38 -3.71
CA GLN A 82 14.07 10.68 -4.08
C GLN A 82 12.98 11.19 -3.11
N GLY A 83 12.58 10.41 -2.10
CA GLY A 83 11.55 10.79 -1.14
C GLY A 83 10.13 10.81 -1.71
N VAL A 84 9.87 10.20 -2.87
CA VAL A 84 8.52 10.07 -3.46
C VAL A 84 7.70 9.00 -2.73
N VAL A 85 8.39 7.95 -2.29
CA VAL A 85 7.84 6.89 -1.46
C VAL A 85 8.73 6.69 -0.24
N GLU A 86 8.17 6.18 0.84
CA GLU A 86 8.91 5.85 2.05
C GLU A 86 8.63 4.40 2.42
N ARG A 87 9.67 3.66 2.78
CA ARG A 87 9.54 2.28 3.26
C ARG A 87 9.15 2.27 4.73
N VAL A 88 7.94 1.81 5.04
CA VAL A 88 7.40 1.79 6.42
C VAL A 88 7.66 0.45 7.12
N HIS A 89 7.56 -0.65 6.37
CA HIS A 89 7.83 -2.01 6.85
C HIS A 89 8.57 -2.81 5.75
N PRO A 90 9.07 -4.03 6.05
CA PRO A 90 9.56 -4.92 5.02
C PRO A 90 8.56 -5.08 3.86
N SER A 91 9.03 -4.81 2.64
CA SER A 91 8.24 -4.88 1.41
C SER A 91 6.97 -4.03 1.38
N THR A 92 6.84 -3.02 2.25
CA THR A 92 5.66 -2.14 2.35
C THR A 92 6.09 -0.68 2.30
N TYR A 93 5.47 0.07 1.39
CA TYR A 93 5.79 1.46 1.09
C TYR A 93 4.56 2.36 1.27
N ARG A 94 4.79 3.63 1.57
CA ARG A 94 3.77 4.69 1.54
C ARG A 94 4.17 5.78 0.56
N MET A 95 3.20 6.47 -0.03
CA MET A 95 3.44 7.72 -0.74
C MET A 95 3.63 8.87 0.23
N THR A 96 4.69 9.66 0.04
CA THR A 96 4.98 10.84 0.87
C THR A 96 4.05 12.01 0.56
N ALA A 97 3.47 12.04 -0.63
CA ALA A 97 2.45 13.02 -1.03
C ALA A 97 1.15 12.94 -0.20
N VAL A 98 0.91 11.84 0.52
CA VAL A 98 -0.28 11.68 1.38
C VAL A 98 0.12 11.87 2.84
N ALA A 99 -0.56 12.80 3.53
CA ALA A 99 -0.30 13.09 4.93
C ALA A 99 -0.40 11.82 5.81
N PRO A 100 0.56 11.60 6.74
CA PRO A 100 0.51 10.46 7.65
C PRO A 100 -0.81 10.43 8.45
N SER A 101 -1.48 9.27 8.47
CA SER A 101 -2.71 9.07 9.26
C SER A 101 -2.70 7.75 10.04
N GLY A 102 -3.54 7.67 11.08
CA GLY A 102 -3.76 6.41 11.83
C GLY A 102 -4.24 5.27 10.93
N THR A 103 -5.16 5.57 10.00
CA THR A 103 -5.67 4.62 9.00
C THR A 103 -4.56 4.07 8.11
N GLN A 104 -3.65 4.92 7.65
CA GLN A 104 -2.48 4.49 6.87
C GLN A 104 -1.56 3.58 7.67
N ARG A 105 -1.24 3.92 8.92
CA ARG A 105 -0.38 3.09 9.78
C ARG A 105 -0.99 1.70 10.00
N LEU A 106 -2.29 1.65 10.29
CA LEU A 106 -3.01 0.37 10.42
C LEU A 106 -3.02 -0.42 9.10
N ARG A 107 -3.24 0.25 7.96
CA ARG A 107 -3.19 -0.41 6.64
C ARG A 107 -1.81 -0.95 6.31
N ALA A 108 -0.75 -0.20 6.63
CA ALA A 108 0.64 -0.64 6.47
C ALA A 108 0.93 -1.88 7.32
N ALA A 109 0.49 -1.90 8.59
CA ALA A 109 0.63 -3.04 9.49
C ALA A 109 -0.06 -4.30 8.94
N LEU A 110 -1.31 -4.16 8.47
CA LEU A 110 -2.06 -5.29 7.89
C LEU A 110 -1.41 -5.81 6.60
N LEU A 111 -0.95 -4.91 5.72
CA LEU A 111 -0.26 -5.30 4.49
C LEU A 111 1.07 -6.00 4.77
N TRP A 112 1.84 -5.50 5.75
CA TRP A 112 3.08 -6.13 6.19
C TRP A 112 2.84 -7.52 6.75
N ALA A 113 1.86 -7.66 7.62
CA ALA A 113 1.57 -8.92 8.30
C ALA A 113 0.90 -9.96 7.39
N GLY A 114 0.28 -9.52 6.30
CA GLY A 114 -0.26 -10.38 5.24
C GLY A 114 -1.75 -10.67 5.39
N ARG A 115 -2.27 -11.53 4.51
CA ARG A 115 -3.72 -11.75 4.31
C ARG A 115 -4.46 -12.34 5.52
N ARG A 116 -3.74 -13.01 6.44
CA ARG A 116 -4.32 -13.63 7.64
C ARG A 116 -4.32 -12.69 8.86
N ALA A 117 -3.81 -11.47 8.71
CA ALA A 117 -3.81 -10.48 9.77
C ALA A 117 -5.19 -9.81 9.89
N ALA A 118 -5.62 -9.57 11.12
CA ALA A 118 -6.82 -8.79 11.41
C ALA A 118 -6.51 -7.63 12.36
N THR A 119 -7.37 -6.61 12.35
CA THR A 119 -7.28 -5.51 13.30
C THR A 119 -7.81 -5.94 14.66
N ALA A 120 -7.16 -5.52 15.73
CA ALA A 120 -7.51 -5.89 17.10
C ALA A 120 -7.54 -4.67 18.04
N GLY A 121 -8.04 -4.90 19.26
CA GLY A 121 -8.01 -3.95 20.37
C GLY A 121 -8.50 -2.55 20.00
N ARG A 122 -7.75 -1.53 20.42
CA ARG A 122 -8.07 -0.12 20.17
C ARG A 122 -8.09 0.24 18.68
N SER A 123 -7.32 -0.45 17.85
CA SER A 123 -7.36 -0.24 16.40
C SER A 123 -8.67 -0.71 15.78
N ALA A 124 -9.18 -1.87 16.21
CA ALA A 124 -10.49 -2.36 15.80
C ALA A 124 -11.59 -1.41 16.29
N THR A 125 -11.54 -1.02 17.55
CA THR A 125 -12.48 -0.09 18.17
C THR A 125 -12.52 1.27 17.47
N SER A 126 -11.34 1.83 17.12
CA SER A 126 -11.24 3.06 16.35
C SER A 126 -11.83 2.91 14.93
N ARG A 127 -11.65 1.76 14.28
CA ARG A 127 -12.26 1.45 12.97
C ARG A 127 -13.79 1.37 13.05
N TYR A 128 -14.34 0.88 14.16
CA TYR A 128 -15.78 0.88 14.44
C TYR A 128 -16.33 2.25 14.89
N ARG A 129 -15.47 3.27 14.99
CA ARG A 129 -15.84 4.62 15.44
C ARG A 129 -16.51 4.63 16.83
N LEU A 130 -16.09 3.74 17.73
CA LEU A 130 -16.55 3.84 19.11
C LEU A 130 -15.97 5.11 19.74
N GLU A 131 -16.81 5.83 20.46
CA GLU A 131 -16.50 7.14 21.01
C GLU A 131 -15.33 7.10 22.00
N GLY A 132 -14.49 8.14 21.99
CA GLY A 132 -13.35 8.28 22.90
C GLY A 132 -12.16 7.34 22.64
N VAL A 133 -12.20 6.47 21.64
CA VAL A 133 -11.12 5.50 21.38
C VAL A 133 -10.25 5.89 20.19
N HIS A 134 -8.99 6.17 20.49
CA HIS A 134 -7.95 6.44 19.51
C HIS A 134 -6.77 5.50 19.70
N ALA A 135 -6.44 4.73 18.66
CA ALA A 135 -5.25 3.89 18.65
C ALA A 135 -4.02 4.75 18.31
N ARG A 136 -3.11 4.92 19.29
CA ARG A 136 -1.82 5.60 19.07
C ARG A 136 -0.89 4.77 18.19
N GLN A 137 -0.97 3.45 18.31
CA GLN A 137 -0.21 2.46 17.53
C GLN A 137 -1.16 1.45 16.89
N PRO A 138 -0.83 0.89 15.71
CA PRO A 138 -1.56 -0.23 15.15
C PRO A 138 -1.57 -1.44 16.08
N GLU A 139 -2.75 -1.98 16.32
CA GLU A 139 -2.99 -3.20 17.07
C GLU A 139 -3.56 -4.23 16.09
N ILE A 140 -2.83 -5.33 15.87
CA ILE A 140 -3.20 -6.41 14.96
C ILE A 140 -3.10 -7.76 15.65
N VAL A 141 -3.91 -8.71 15.18
CA VAL A 141 -3.85 -10.12 15.59
C VAL A 141 -3.39 -10.98 14.42
N LEU A 142 -2.49 -11.93 14.72
CA LEU A 142 -1.97 -12.92 13.79
C LEU A 142 -2.27 -14.33 14.27
N PRO A 143 -2.36 -15.30 13.35
CA PRO A 143 -2.31 -16.71 13.72
C PRO A 143 -1.01 -17.07 14.45
N ASP A 144 -1.06 -18.08 15.31
CA ASP A 144 0.09 -18.54 16.10
C ASP A 144 1.23 -19.12 15.25
N ASP A 145 0.92 -19.61 14.04
CA ASP A 145 1.90 -20.12 13.09
C ASP A 145 2.68 -19.03 12.35
N VAL A 146 2.28 -17.76 12.48
CA VAL A 146 2.95 -16.61 11.85
C VAL A 146 3.79 -15.86 12.87
N ARG A 147 5.12 -15.95 12.77
CA ARG A 147 6.07 -15.30 13.70
C ARG A 147 6.60 -13.95 13.20
N ASN A 148 5.71 -13.04 12.83
CA ASN A 148 6.11 -11.69 12.41
C ASN A 148 6.15 -10.74 13.62
N ARG A 149 7.29 -10.09 13.85
CA ARG A 149 7.46 -9.04 14.87
C ARG A 149 8.11 -7.81 14.27
N THR A 150 7.67 -6.64 14.69
CA THR A 150 8.30 -5.36 14.32
C THR A 150 7.99 -4.31 15.39
N SER A 151 8.87 -3.33 15.53
CA SER A 151 8.65 -2.23 16.45
C SER A 151 7.54 -1.30 15.93
N GLY A 152 6.82 -0.65 16.84
CA GLY A 152 5.76 0.30 16.49
C GLY A 152 4.41 -0.33 16.09
N ILE A 153 4.28 -1.66 16.14
CA ILE A 153 3.01 -2.40 16.01
C ILE A 153 2.84 -3.28 17.24
N ILE A 154 1.67 -3.24 17.85
CA ILE A 154 1.27 -4.19 18.89
C ILE A 154 0.71 -5.42 18.17
N VAL A 155 1.43 -6.53 18.28
CA VAL A 155 1.07 -7.81 17.66
C VAL A 155 0.61 -8.78 18.75
N SER A 156 -0.64 -9.24 18.65
CA SER A 156 -1.15 -10.35 19.44
C SER A 156 -1.18 -11.60 18.57
N HIS A 157 -0.94 -12.75 19.18
CA HIS A 157 -1.12 -14.05 18.55
C HIS A 157 -2.32 -14.72 19.20
N ALA A 158 -3.16 -15.37 18.40
CA ALA A 158 -4.27 -16.15 18.89
C ALA A 158 -4.58 -17.29 17.93
N ASP A 159 -5.07 -18.41 18.48
CA ASP A 159 -5.64 -19.50 17.70
C ASP A 159 -6.74 -18.94 16.78
N PRO A 160 -6.66 -19.15 15.46
CA PRO A 160 -7.72 -18.78 14.53
C PRO A 160 -9.12 -19.27 14.95
N ALA A 161 -9.22 -20.39 15.67
CA ALA A 161 -10.48 -20.92 16.20
C ALA A 161 -11.11 -20.03 17.29
N CYS A 162 -10.28 -19.28 18.03
CA CYS A 162 -10.72 -18.36 19.06
C CYS A 162 -11.02 -16.95 18.52
N GLN A 163 -10.76 -16.69 17.23
CA GLN A 163 -10.93 -15.38 16.62
C GLN A 163 -12.28 -15.26 15.90
N MET A 164 -13.15 -14.37 16.40
CA MET A 164 -14.33 -13.95 15.65
C MET A 164 -13.95 -12.91 14.60
N PHE A 165 -13.58 -13.38 13.40
CA PHE A 165 -13.32 -12.50 12.26
C PHE A 165 -14.62 -11.86 11.77
N ARG A 166 -14.72 -10.54 11.89
CA ARG A 166 -15.75 -9.77 11.20
C ARG A 166 -15.16 -9.13 9.95
N THR A 167 -15.67 -9.54 8.80
CA THR A 167 -15.42 -8.84 7.55
C THR A 167 -16.23 -7.56 7.56
N VAL A 168 -15.59 -6.45 7.94
CA VAL A 168 -16.17 -5.13 7.70
C VAL A 168 -16.12 -4.90 6.20
N GLY A 169 -17.23 -5.22 5.51
CA GLY A 169 -17.38 -4.92 4.11
C GLY A 169 -17.07 -3.45 3.90
N GLU A 170 -16.18 -3.14 2.95
CA GLU A 170 -16.06 -1.75 2.50
C GLU A 170 -17.46 -1.29 2.09
N PRO A 171 -17.86 -0.05 2.43
CA PRO A 171 -19.14 0.49 1.99
C PRO A 171 -19.19 0.28 0.49
N ARG A 172 -20.08 -0.63 0.04
CA ARG A 172 -20.23 -0.91 -1.38
C ARG A 172 -20.37 0.46 -2.04
N PRO A 173 -19.53 0.81 -3.04
CA PRO A 173 -19.68 2.07 -3.73
C PRO A 173 -21.15 2.10 -4.13
N ARG A 174 -21.92 3.06 -3.54
CA ARG A 174 -23.35 3.16 -3.77
C ARG A 174 -23.47 3.11 -5.27
N ALA A 175 -24.06 2.03 -5.80
CA ALA A 175 -24.19 1.84 -7.22
C ALA A 175 -24.73 3.17 -7.72
N SER A 176 -23.90 3.93 -8.44
CA SER A 176 -24.29 5.23 -8.92
C SER A 176 -25.60 4.92 -9.63
N ARG A 177 -26.72 5.47 -9.17
CA ARG A 177 -27.96 5.44 -9.92
C ARG A 177 -27.60 6.15 -11.21
N ARG A 178 -27.10 5.39 -12.19
CA ARG A 178 -27.06 5.78 -13.58
C ARG A 178 -28.52 6.04 -13.84
N ARG A 179 -28.90 7.33 -13.79
CA ARG A 179 -30.11 7.77 -14.43
C ARG A 179 -29.96 7.25 -15.84
N CYS A 180 -30.78 6.26 -16.19
CA CYS A 180 -31.02 5.89 -17.56
C CYS A 180 -31.63 7.14 -18.21
N TYR A 181 -30.79 8.08 -18.64
CA TYR A 181 -31.20 9.00 -19.68
C TYR A 181 -31.35 8.13 -20.92
N GLY A 182 -32.61 7.96 -21.34
CA GLY A 182 -33.00 7.12 -22.45
C GLY A 182 -32.19 7.45 -23.70
N SER A 183 -31.23 6.58 -24.01
CA SER A 183 -30.66 6.49 -25.35
C SER A 183 -31.73 5.86 -26.24
N ARG A 184 -32.49 6.71 -26.94
CA ARG A 184 -33.27 6.28 -28.10
C ARG A 184 -32.32 5.65 -29.10
N ALA A 185 -32.66 4.43 -29.49
CA ALA A 185 -31.94 3.64 -30.46
C ALA A 185 -31.94 4.33 -31.83
N PHE A 186 -30.75 4.62 -32.36
CA PHE A 186 -30.56 4.63 -33.81
C PHE A 186 -30.06 3.23 -34.19
N SER A 187 -31.01 2.41 -34.62
CA SER A 187 -30.77 1.11 -35.23
C SER A 187 -30.38 1.34 -36.69
N THR A 188 -29.11 1.13 -37.02
CA THR A 188 -28.70 0.91 -38.41
C THR A 188 -28.17 -0.50 -38.51
N LYS A 189 -28.98 -1.35 -39.14
CA LYS A 189 -28.63 -2.66 -39.67
C LYS A 189 -27.29 -2.59 -40.40
N ASN A 190 -26.38 -3.52 -40.13
CA ASN A 190 -25.52 -4.04 -41.17
C ASN A 190 -25.16 -5.51 -40.92
N PRO A 191 -25.42 -6.42 -41.88
CA PRO A 191 -25.26 -7.84 -41.67
C PRO A 191 -23.87 -8.35 -42.07
N SER A 192 -23.49 -9.44 -41.41
CA SER A 192 -22.68 -10.55 -41.94
C SER A 192 -21.33 -10.23 -42.62
N ARG A 193 -20.24 -10.49 -41.89
CA ARG A 193 -19.12 -11.26 -42.47
C ARG A 193 -18.39 -12.06 -41.40
N SER A 194 -18.54 -13.36 -41.56
CA SER A 194 -17.76 -14.45 -40.99
C SER A 194 -16.28 -14.30 -41.30
N ARG A 195 -15.43 -14.54 -40.28
CA ARG A 195 -14.21 -15.33 -40.42
C ARG A 195 -13.68 -15.73 -39.04
N ALA A 196 -13.59 -17.04 -38.87
CA ALA A 196 -12.92 -17.71 -37.79
C ALA A 196 -11.45 -17.28 -37.70
N ARG A 197 -11.01 -16.92 -36.49
CA ARG A 197 -9.62 -17.09 -36.02
C ARG A 197 -9.65 -17.33 -34.52
N THR A 198 -9.34 -18.56 -34.14
CA THR A 198 -8.81 -18.93 -32.83
C THR A 198 -7.53 -18.13 -32.59
N PRO A 199 -7.31 -17.65 -31.35
CA PRO A 199 -6.03 -18.00 -30.75
C PRO A 199 -6.15 -18.50 -29.32
N ALA A 200 -5.23 -19.43 -29.07
CA ALA A 200 -4.76 -20.00 -27.83
C ALA A 200 -4.71 -19.04 -26.61
N ASP A 201 -5.02 -19.65 -25.46
CA ASP A 201 -4.40 -19.43 -24.15
C ASP A 201 -3.90 -18.01 -23.84
N ALA A 202 -4.82 -17.21 -23.32
CA ALA A 202 -4.47 -16.11 -22.43
C ALA A 202 -5.28 -16.25 -21.14
N SER A 203 -4.91 -17.23 -20.33
CA SER A 203 -5.24 -17.28 -18.90
C SER A 203 -4.50 -16.15 -18.17
N SER A 204 -4.92 -14.91 -18.44
CA SER A 204 -4.47 -13.72 -17.74
C SER A 204 -5.30 -13.61 -16.45
N PRO A 205 -4.71 -13.76 -15.26
CA PRO A 205 -5.47 -13.60 -14.03
C PRO A 205 -5.86 -12.12 -13.92
N ARG A 206 -7.15 -11.83 -14.12
CA ARG A 206 -7.77 -10.56 -13.72
C ARG A 206 -7.64 -10.44 -12.20
N TYR A 207 -6.49 -9.97 -11.72
CA TYR A 207 -6.31 -9.49 -10.37
C TYR A 207 -7.10 -8.18 -10.23
N GLN A 208 -8.37 -8.31 -9.86
CA GLN A 208 -9.17 -7.20 -9.32
C GLN A 208 -8.58 -6.83 -7.95
N HIS A 209 -7.45 -6.11 -8.02
CA HIS A 209 -6.64 -5.60 -6.93
C HIS A 209 -7.31 -4.36 -6.34
N CYS A 210 -8.06 -4.59 -5.27
CA CYS A 210 -8.04 -3.88 -3.98
C CYS A 210 -9.26 -4.37 -3.21
N ALA A 211 -9.06 -5.41 -2.41
CA ALA A 211 -10.00 -5.88 -1.38
C ALA A 211 -11.49 -5.95 -1.77
N ARG A 212 -11.85 -6.74 -2.81
CA ARG A 212 -13.10 -7.51 -2.68
C ARG A 212 -12.81 -8.64 -1.67
N PRO A 213 -13.51 -8.73 -0.53
CA PRO A 213 -13.48 -9.97 0.24
C PRO A 213 -14.19 -11.01 -0.63
N LEU A 214 -13.44 -11.91 -1.25
CA LEU A 214 -14.02 -13.17 -1.70
C LEU A 214 -14.51 -13.87 -0.44
N GLY A 215 -15.83 -14.03 -0.32
CA GLY A 215 -16.43 -14.85 0.71
C GLY A 215 -15.90 -16.27 0.57
N ALA A 216 -14.91 -16.61 1.40
CA ALA A 216 -14.63 -17.99 1.72
C ALA A 216 -15.62 -18.38 2.82
N SER A 217 -16.75 -18.97 2.41
CA SER A 217 -17.56 -19.78 3.29
C SER A 217 -16.66 -20.93 3.76
N VAL A 218 -16.05 -20.80 4.94
CA VAL A 218 -15.38 -21.93 5.59
C VAL A 218 -16.50 -22.87 6.01
N GLY A 219 -16.68 -23.95 5.24
CA GLY A 219 -17.49 -25.08 5.65
C GLY A 219 -16.94 -25.61 6.96
N LEU A 220 -17.67 -25.41 8.05
CA LEU A 220 -17.49 -26.10 9.32
C LEU A 220 -17.82 -27.58 9.11
N ALA A 221 -16.84 -28.37 8.66
CA ALA A 221 -16.90 -29.81 8.80
C ALA A 221 -16.68 -30.14 10.28
N GLY A 222 -17.77 -30.38 11.01
CA GLY A 222 -17.75 -30.79 12.40
C GLY A 222 -16.92 -32.05 12.59
N ARG A 223 -15.89 -31.97 13.44
CA ARG A 223 -15.33 -33.16 14.09
C ARG A 223 -15.88 -33.20 15.50
N ALA A 224 -16.72 -34.20 15.74
CA ALA A 224 -17.19 -34.59 17.04
C ALA A 224 -15.99 -34.92 17.94
N TRP A 225 -15.81 -34.15 19.01
CA TRP A 225 -14.98 -34.54 20.14
C TRP A 225 -15.71 -35.66 20.89
N ARG A 226 -15.17 -36.87 20.84
CA ARG A 226 -15.56 -37.97 21.73
C ARG A 226 -14.84 -37.76 23.06
N GLY A 227 -15.62 -37.62 24.13
CA GLY A 227 -15.11 -37.50 25.49
C GLY A 227 -14.44 -38.80 25.96
N SER A 228 -13.35 -38.64 26.70
CA SER A 228 -12.84 -39.68 27.60
C SER A 228 -13.47 -39.45 28.97
N ALA A 229 -14.22 -40.46 29.43
CA ALA A 229 -14.72 -40.55 30.79
C ALA A 229 -13.56 -40.80 31.76
N HIS A 230 -13.71 -40.24 32.97
CA HIS A 230 -12.99 -40.63 34.18
C HIS A 230 -13.57 -41.93 34.73
#